data_AF-A0A536XKD7-F1
#
_entry.id   AF-A0A536XKD7-F1
#
_cell.length_a   1.000
_cell.length_b   1.000
_cell.length_c   1.000
_cell.angle_alpha   90.00
_cell.angle_beta   90.00
_cell.angle_gamma   90.00
#
_symmetry.space_group_name_H-M   'P 1'
#
loop_
_entity.id
_entity.type
_entity.pdbx_description
1 polymer ?
#
loop_
_entity_poly.entity_id
_entity_poly.type
_entity_poly.pdbx_seq_one_letter_code
_entity_poly.pdbx_strand_id
1 'polypeptide(L)'
;MKTNTRCKRTALAVLRTGAVWIGVLGMSSAAHAVDCASLVSVISDSSTMTAADSITPPATIGGVAVTVPFCRVQGTARPTPDSEIKFEVWLPPTLGAWTGRMKVNGTGGYAGATPYARLAQDVGDGFVGAGSNMGHDGGESATWTLGHPEKVKDWGLRAHYYVATAAKTLANAFYGQPVSHSGAELSVAVRRHRRRCAVEFLS
;
A
#
# COMPACT_ATOMS: atom_id res chain seq x y z
N MET A 1 -22.12 -19.10 74.39
CA MET A 1 -21.63 -20.44 74.75
C MET A 1 -20.29 -20.65 74.04
N LYS A 2 -19.19 -20.81 74.81
CA LYS A 2 -17.84 -21.09 74.31
C LYS A 2 -17.80 -22.52 73.75
N THR A 3 -17.04 -22.76 72.68
CA THR A 3 -15.86 -23.66 72.76
C THR A 3 -14.92 -23.41 71.59
N ASN A 4 -13.65 -23.40 71.96
CA ASN A 4 -12.46 -23.08 71.22
C ASN A 4 -11.82 -24.40 70.78
N THR A 5 -11.42 -24.57 69.51
CA THR A 5 -10.52 -25.68 69.14
C THR A 5 -9.49 -25.18 68.13
N ARG A 6 -8.23 -25.12 68.58
CA ARG A 6 -7.04 -24.86 67.76
C ARG A 6 -6.80 -26.06 66.82
N CYS A 7 -6.34 -25.80 65.60
CA CYS A 7 -5.54 -26.76 64.85
C CYS A 7 -4.37 -26.05 64.16
N LYS A 8 -3.28 -26.79 64.01
CA LYS A 8 -1.89 -26.35 64.07
C LYS A 8 -1.38 -25.78 62.74
N ARG A 9 -0.46 -24.82 62.83
CA ARG A 9 0.34 -24.30 61.70
C ARG A 9 1.42 -25.31 61.33
N THR A 10 1.32 -25.91 60.15
CA THR A 10 2.42 -26.64 59.51
C THR A 10 3.16 -25.69 58.59
N ALA A 11 4.42 -25.39 58.93
CA ALA A 11 5.34 -24.66 58.08
C ALA A 11 5.84 -25.60 56.97
N LEU A 12 5.52 -25.28 55.72
CA LEU A 12 6.11 -25.94 54.56
C LEU A 12 7.35 -25.15 54.15
N ALA A 13 8.52 -25.75 54.32
CA ALA A 13 9.78 -25.23 53.80
C ALA A 13 9.77 -25.34 52.27
N VAL A 14 9.73 -24.21 51.57
CA VAL A 14 9.87 -24.14 50.11
C VAL A 14 11.37 -24.13 49.80
N LEU A 15 11.89 -25.25 49.29
CA LEU A 15 13.23 -25.31 48.72
C LEU A 15 13.29 -24.41 47.47
N ARG A 16 14.24 -23.47 47.48
CA ARG A 16 14.64 -22.69 46.31
C ARG A 16 15.34 -23.61 45.31
N THR A 17 14.63 -24.10 44.30
CA THR A 17 15.25 -24.62 43.09
C THR A 17 15.59 -23.45 42.17
N GLY A 18 16.87 -23.21 41.95
CA GLY A 18 17.36 -22.21 41.00
C GLY A 18 16.92 -22.56 39.58
N ALA A 19 16.08 -21.73 38.98
CA ALA A 19 15.73 -21.83 37.58
C ALA A 19 16.90 -21.28 36.75
N VAL A 20 17.61 -22.17 36.07
CA VAL A 20 18.58 -21.81 35.02
C VAL A 20 17.76 -21.32 33.82
N TRP A 21 17.78 -20.01 33.58
CA TRP A 21 17.24 -19.41 32.38
C TRP A 21 18.15 -19.77 31.20
N ILE A 22 17.76 -20.77 30.41
CA ILE A 22 18.35 -21.00 29.10
C ILE A 22 17.89 -19.81 28.23
N GLY A 23 18.80 -18.87 28.01
CA GLY A 23 18.57 -17.75 27.09
C GLY A 23 18.39 -18.29 25.68
N VAL A 24 17.14 -18.30 25.20
CA VAL A 24 16.86 -18.47 23.77
C VAL A 24 17.35 -17.20 23.09
N LEU A 25 18.49 -17.28 22.42
CA LEU A 25 18.93 -16.29 21.43
C LEU A 25 17.90 -16.29 20.30
N GLY A 26 16.92 -15.38 20.40
CA GLY A 26 16.00 -15.11 19.31
C GLY A 26 16.78 -14.61 18.11
N MET A 27 16.85 -15.40 17.05
CA MET A 27 17.36 -14.96 15.76
C MET A 27 16.37 -13.92 15.21
N SER A 28 16.67 -12.64 15.44
CA SER A 28 15.98 -11.53 14.77
C SER A 28 16.25 -11.65 13.28
N SER A 29 15.32 -12.27 12.56
CA SER A 29 15.32 -12.24 11.11
C SER A 29 15.00 -10.80 10.71
N ALA A 30 16.01 -10.04 10.29
CA ALA A 30 15.74 -8.81 9.57
C ALA A 30 14.88 -9.21 8.37
N ALA A 31 13.62 -8.79 8.34
CA ALA A 31 12.73 -9.03 7.21
C ALA A 31 13.32 -8.29 6.00
N HIS A 32 14.14 -9.00 5.24
CA HIS A 32 14.64 -8.53 3.97
C HIS A 32 13.46 -8.45 3.01
N ALA A 33 13.38 -7.36 2.24
CA ALA A 33 12.48 -7.33 1.12
C ALA A 33 12.83 -8.50 0.18
N VAL A 34 11.82 -9.22 -0.34
CA VAL A 34 12.06 -10.29 -1.33
C VAL A 34 12.60 -9.70 -2.64
N ASP A 35 13.04 -10.54 -3.57
CA ASP A 35 13.50 -10.04 -4.87
C ASP A 35 12.37 -9.34 -5.65
N CYS A 36 12.65 -8.17 -6.23
CA CYS A 36 11.65 -7.37 -6.93
C CYS A 36 10.99 -8.13 -8.08
N ALA A 37 11.78 -8.90 -8.84
CA ALA A 37 11.27 -9.66 -9.98
C ALA A 37 10.19 -10.69 -9.59
N SER A 38 10.22 -11.20 -8.35
CA SER A 38 9.22 -12.13 -7.86
C SER A 38 7.81 -11.53 -7.80
N LEU A 39 7.69 -10.20 -7.70
CA LEU A 39 6.40 -9.52 -7.60
C LEU A 39 5.54 -9.62 -8.86
N VAL A 40 6.11 -10.00 -10.01
CA VAL A 40 5.33 -10.26 -11.24
C VAL A 40 4.31 -11.40 -11.05
N SER A 41 4.57 -12.31 -10.11
CA SER A 41 3.70 -13.45 -9.80
C SER A 41 2.60 -13.16 -8.78
N VAL A 42 2.63 -11.98 -8.15
CA VAL A 42 1.58 -11.57 -7.20
C VAL A 42 0.28 -11.39 -7.96
N ILE A 43 -0.84 -11.79 -7.35
CA ILE A 43 -2.19 -11.62 -7.90
C ILE A 43 -3.00 -10.78 -6.92
N SER A 44 -3.80 -9.85 -7.42
CA SER A 44 -4.65 -8.98 -6.60
C SER A 44 -5.98 -8.71 -7.31
N ASP A 45 -7.07 -9.34 -6.89
CA ASP A 45 -8.42 -9.19 -7.48
C ASP A 45 -8.39 -9.19 -9.03
N SER A 46 -8.92 -8.14 -9.65
CA SER A 46 -8.94 -7.92 -11.11
C SER A 46 -7.62 -7.37 -11.68
N SER A 47 -6.54 -7.36 -10.90
CA SER A 47 -5.24 -6.80 -11.26
C SER A 47 -4.21 -7.90 -11.54
N THR A 48 -3.55 -7.77 -12.69
CA THR A 48 -2.43 -8.62 -13.10
C THR A 48 -1.16 -7.78 -13.22
N MET A 49 -0.07 -8.28 -12.66
CA MET A 49 1.25 -7.66 -12.75
C MET A 49 1.90 -8.11 -14.06
N THR A 50 2.45 -7.17 -14.83
CA THR A 50 3.01 -7.42 -16.16
C THR A 50 4.53 -7.33 -16.19
N ALA A 51 5.12 -6.59 -15.27
CA ALA A 51 6.57 -6.46 -15.11
C ALA A 51 6.90 -6.08 -13.66
N ALA A 52 8.09 -6.48 -13.21
CA ALA A 52 8.64 -6.08 -11.92
C ALA A 52 10.17 -5.99 -12.02
N ASP A 53 10.71 -4.78 -11.93
CA ASP A 53 12.13 -4.50 -12.19
C ASP A 53 12.74 -3.62 -11.09
N SER A 54 13.94 -3.98 -10.66
CA SER A 54 14.74 -3.13 -9.78
C SER A 54 15.37 -1.99 -10.58
N ILE A 55 15.00 -0.75 -10.24
CA ILE A 55 15.52 0.46 -10.87
C ILE A 55 16.75 0.94 -10.10
N THR A 56 17.85 1.14 -10.82
CA THR A 56 19.08 1.73 -10.28
C THR A 56 19.28 3.12 -10.88
N PRO A 57 19.46 4.18 -10.07
CA PRO A 57 19.71 5.52 -10.58
C PRO A 57 21.14 5.65 -11.15
N PRO A 58 21.37 6.57 -12.10
CA PRO A 58 20.40 7.48 -12.68
C PRO A 58 19.48 6.78 -13.70
N ALA A 59 18.20 7.13 -13.68
CA ALA A 59 17.25 6.68 -14.71
C ALA A 59 16.21 7.77 -15.02
N THR A 60 15.55 7.62 -16.17
CA THR A 60 14.44 8.49 -16.59
C THR A 60 13.25 7.61 -16.94
N ILE A 61 12.12 7.83 -16.27
CA ILE A 61 10.89 7.05 -16.48
C ILE A 61 9.76 8.02 -16.76
N GLY A 62 9.08 7.83 -17.91
CA GLY A 62 8.00 8.72 -18.33
C GLY A 62 8.43 10.19 -18.48
N GLY A 63 9.68 10.43 -18.87
CA GLY A 63 10.26 11.78 -18.98
C GLY A 63 10.69 12.41 -17.64
N VAL A 64 10.55 11.70 -16.52
CA VAL A 64 10.91 12.17 -15.19
C VAL A 64 12.20 11.51 -14.72
N ALA A 65 13.16 12.32 -14.25
CA ALA A 65 14.39 11.83 -13.65
C ALA A 65 14.11 11.18 -12.29
N VAL A 66 14.68 9.99 -12.06
CA VAL A 66 14.64 9.29 -10.77
C VAL A 66 16.04 9.18 -10.19
N THR A 67 16.18 9.53 -8.93
CA THR A 67 17.48 9.70 -8.24
C THR A 67 17.71 8.71 -7.11
N VAL A 68 16.72 7.88 -6.79
CA VAL A 68 16.80 6.83 -5.75
C VAL A 68 16.59 5.45 -6.39
N PRO A 69 17.18 4.38 -5.83
CA PRO A 69 16.83 3.01 -6.23
C PRO A 69 15.46 2.60 -5.69
N PHE A 70 14.72 1.78 -6.43
CA PHE A 70 13.42 1.25 -6.02
C PHE A 70 13.00 0.02 -6.84
N CYS A 71 12.03 -0.73 -6.37
CA CYS A 71 11.35 -1.78 -7.14
C CYS A 71 10.16 -1.18 -7.89
N ARG A 72 10.15 -1.28 -9.22
CA ARG A 72 9.08 -0.80 -10.09
C ARG A 72 8.23 -1.98 -10.52
N VAL A 73 6.96 -1.98 -10.13
CA VAL A 73 5.98 -2.96 -10.58
C VAL A 73 4.99 -2.28 -11.52
N GLN A 74 4.75 -2.88 -12.67
CA GLN A 74 3.73 -2.45 -13.63
C GLN A 74 2.61 -3.49 -13.68
N GLY A 75 1.37 -3.03 -13.84
CA GLY A 75 0.23 -3.92 -13.93
C GLY A 75 -0.96 -3.31 -14.64
N THR A 76 -1.98 -4.14 -14.84
CA THR A 76 -3.26 -3.73 -15.43
C THR A 76 -4.40 -4.30 -14.62
N ALA A 77 -5.37 -3.45 -14.25
CA ALA A 77 -6.62 -3.88 -13.66
C ALA A 77 -7.75 -3.88 -14.70
N ARG A 78 -8.52 -4.98 -14.77
CA ARG A 78 -9.65 -5.16 -15.69
C ARG A 78 -10.92 -5.60 -14.94
N PRO A 79 -11.55 -4.69 -14.15
CA PRO A 79 -12.78 -5.03 -13.43
C PRO A 79 -13.98 -5.34 -14.32
N THR A 80 -13.96 -4.87 -15.57
CA THR A 80 -14.95 -5.19 -16.61
C THR A 80 -14.26 -5.38 -17.96
N PRO A 81 -14.93 -5.96 -18.97
CA PRO A 81 -14.35 -6.11 -20.31
C PRO A 81 -13.96 -4.80 -21.02
N ASP A 82 -14.61 -3.68 -20.68
CA ASP A 82 -14.32 -2.34 -21.24
C ASP A 82 -13.26 -1.56 -20.42
N SER A 83 -12.87 -2.12 -19.27
CA SER A 83 -11.89 -1.53 -18.37
C SER A 83 -10.47 -1.91 -18.74
N GLU A 84 -9.58 -0.92 -18.79
CA GLU A 84 -8.13 -1.13 -18.89
C GLU A 84 -7.41 -0.05 -18.08
N ILE A 85 -7.14 -0.36 -16.82
CA ILE A 85 -6.51 0.57 -15.87
C ILE A 85 -5.05 0.18 -15.77
N LYS A 86 -4.18 0.89 -16.50
CA LYS A 86 -2.73 0.68 -16.48
C LYS A 86 -2.16 1.40 -15.27
N PHE A 87 -1.43 0.69 -14.43
CA PHE A 87 -0.92 1.22 -13.18
C PHE A 87 0.52 0.82 -12.91
N GLU A 88 1.16 1.61 -12.05
CA GLU A 88 2.48 1.30 -11.51
C GLU A 88 2.49 1.46 -10.00
N VAL A 89 3.33 0.65 -9.35
CA VAL A 89 3.63 0.70 -7.92
C VAL A 89 5.15 0.73 -7.76
N TRP A 90 5.66 1.78 -7.14
CA TRP A 90 7.08 2.02 -6.90
C TRP A 90 7.34 1.84 -5.41
N LEU A 91 8.13 0.82 -5.07
CA LEU A 91 8.41 0.39 -3.70
C LEU A 91 9.85 0.74 -3.34
N PRO A 92 10.13 1.44 -2.22
CA PRO A 92 11.48 1.60 -1.70
C PRO A 92 12.24 0.26 -1.64
N PRO A 93 13.54 0.23 -1.91
CA PRO A 93 14.26 -1.00 -2.27
C PRO A 93 14.43 -1.96 -1.09
N THR A 94 14.25 -1.49 0.14
CA THR A 94 14.38 -2.29 1.35
C THR A 94 13.36 -1.85 2.38
N LEU A 95 13.15 -2.69 3.39
CA LEU A 95 12.28 -2.39 4.51
C LEU A 95 12.73 -1.15 5.30
N GLY A 96 14.05 -0.97 5.49
CA GLY A 96 14.59 0.19 6.21
C GLY A 96 14.47 1.51 5.45
N ALA A 97 14.31 1.46 4.13
CA ALA A 97 14.07 2.65 3.30
C ALA A 97 12.57 3.04 3.24
N TRP A 98 11.67 2.15 3.66
CA TRP A 98 10.24 2.39 3.61
C TRP A 98 9.72 2.99 4.92
N THR A 99 8.91 4.04 4.80
CA THR A 99 8.27 4.73 5.94
C THR A 99 7.11 3.96 6.57
N GLY A 100 6.74 2.79 6.04
CA GLY A 100 5.52 2.07 6.42
C GLY A 100 4.23 2.67 5.83
N ARG A 101 4.35 3.70 4.98
CA ARG A 101 3.22 4.45 4.40
C ARG A 101 3.14 4.31 2.89
N MET A 102 1.94 4.44 2.35
CA MET A 102 1.69 4.48 0.91
C MET A 102 0.92 5.72 0.48
N LYS A 103 1.06 6.08 -0.80
CA LYS A 103 0.29 7.12 -1.46
C LYS A 103 -0.24 6.61 -2.80
N VAL A 104 -1.53 6.83 -3.05
CA VAL A 104 -2.19 6.51 -4.33
C VAL A 104 -2.48 7.81 -5.07
N ASN A 105 -2.05 7.87 -6.32
CA ASN A 105 -2.04 9.06 -7.14
C ASN A 105 -2.95 8.88 -8.35
N GLY A 106 -3.90 9.79 -8.49
CA GLY A 106 -4.70 9.93 -9.69
C GLY A 106 -4.12 10.99 -10.64
N THR A 107 -4.87 11.28 -11.69
CA THR A 107 -4.63 12.41 -12.58
C THR A 107 -5.50 13.62 -12.19
N GLY A 108 -5.26 14.76 -12.85
CA GLY A 108 -6.14 15.93 -12.81
C GLY A 108 -6.98 16.03 -14.10
N GLY A 109 -8.11 16.73 -14.05
CA GLY A 109 -8.97 16.93 -15.23
C GLY A 109 -9.42 15.61 -15.85
N TYR A 110 -9.50 15.56 -17.18
CA TYR A 110 -9.77 14.31 -17.92
C TYR A 110 -8.50 13.61 -18.40
N ALA A 111 -7.33 13.94 -17.84
CA ALA A 111 -6.09 13.29 -18.21
C ALA A 111 -6.11 11.79 -17.87
N GLY A 112 -5.67 10.98 -18.84
CA GLY A 112 -5.44 9.54 -18.74
C GLY A 112 -3.96 9.24 -18.97
N ALA A 113 -3.16 9.40 -17.91
CA ALA A 113 -1.72 9.17 -17.95
C ALA A 113 -1.18 8.82 -16.56
N THR A 114 -0.15 7.98 -16.48
CA THR A 114 0.49 7.66 -15.20
C THR A 114 1.21 8.90 -14.63
N PRO A 115 0.98 9.27 -13.35
CA PRO A 115 1.54 10.48 -12.74
C PRO A 115 3.02 10.28 -12.30
N TYR A 116 3.93 10.08 -13.25
CA TYR A 116 5.34 9.72 -12.97
C TYR A 116 6.08 10.71 -12.07
N ALA A 117 5.83 12.02 -12.21
CA ALA A 117 6.45 13.04 -11.36
C ALA A 117 6.13 12.81 -9.87
N ARG A 118 4.90 12.40 -9.60
CA ARG A 118 4.44 12.11 -8.26
C ARG A 118 4.94 10.75 -7.75
N LEU A 119 5.03 9.74 -8.62
CA LEU A 119 5.66 8.47 -8.25
C LEU A 119 7.13 8.64 -7.86
N ALA A 120 7.88 9.43 -8.63
CA ALA A 120 9.28 9.76 -8.34
C ALA A 120 9.43 10.48 -7.00
N GLN A 121 8.55 11.45 -6.72
CA GLN A 121 8.53 12.13 -5.43
C GLN A 121 8.22 11.16 -4.28
N ASP A 122 7.18 10.34 -4.41
CA ASP A 122 6.73 9.45 -3.33
C ASP A 122 7.79 8.43 -2.94
N VAL A 123 8.44 7.80 -3.93
CA VAL A 123 9.49 6.82 -3.64
C VAL A 123 10.75 7.49 -3.08
N GLY A 124 11.08 8.71 -3.53
CA GLY A 124 12.16 9.53 -2.96
C GLY A 124 11.93 9.90 -1.50
N ASP A 125 10.66 10.13 -1.13
CA ASP A 125 10.22 10.40 0.24
C ASP A 125 10.07 9.11 1.10
N GLY A 126 10.40 7.94 0.54
CA GLY A 126 10.30 6.65 1.24
C GLY A 126 8.87 6.13 1.40
N PHE A 127 7.92 6.58 0.59
CA PHE A 127 6.58 5.99 0.50
C PHE A 127 6.55 4.89 -0.55
N VAL A 128 5.64 3.94 -0.40
CA VAL A 128 5.16 3.18 -1.57
C VAL A 128 4.28 4.13 -2.39
N GLY A 129 4.73 4.50 -3.59
CA GLY A 129 3.99 5.33 -4.52
C GLY A 129 3.21 4.46 -5.51
N ALA A 130 1.92 4.69 -5.68
CA ALA A 130 1.11 3.99 -6.66
C ALA A 130 0.33 4.98 -7.53
N GLY A 131 0.14 4.68 -8.82
CA GLY A 131 -0.56 5.59 -9.73
C GLY A 131 -1.01 4.89 -11.01
N SER A 132 -1.96 5.49 -11.71
CA SER A 132 -2.54 4.89 -12.93
C SER A 132 -2.94 5.91 -13.97
N ASN A 133 -3.22 5.44 -15.18
CA ASN A 133 -3.85 6.21 -16.25
C ASN A 133 -5.36 6.43 -16.05
N MET A 134 -5.94 6.04 -14.90
CA MET A 134 -7.36 6.23 -14.58
C MET A 134 -8.37 5.49 -15.50
N GLY A 135 -7.92 4.55 -16.34
CA GLY A 135 -8.81 3.71 -17.17
C GLY A 135 -8.86 4.09 -18.67
N HIS A 136 -8.13 5.11 -19.07
CA HIS A 136 -7.98 5.54 -20.47
C HIS A 136 -6.62 6.19 -20.72
N ASP A 137 -6.23 6.29 -21.98
CA ASP A 137 -5.01 6.99 -22.40
C ASP A 137 -5.37 8.28 -23.14
N GLY A 138 -4.59 9.35 -22.95
CA GLY A 138 -4.78 10.64 -23.62
C GLY A 138 -5.18 11.76 -22.67
N GLY A 139 -5.57 12.92 -23.22
CA GLY A 139 -5.75 14.14 -22.42
C GLY A 139 -6.99 14.94 -22.78
N GLU A 140 -7.48 15.67 -21.77
CA GLU A 140 -8.56 16.67 -21.61
C GLU A 140 -9.86 16.60 -22.44
N SER A 141 -9.88 15.94 -23.58
CA SER A 141 -11.09 15.65 -24.33
C SER A 141 -11.95 14.64 -23.58
N ALA A 142 -13.24 14.93 -23.44
CA ALA A 142 -14.21 13.98 -22.90
C ALA A 142 -14.62 12.87 -23.90
N THR A 143 -14.05 12.84 -25.11
CA THR A 143 -14.45 11.88 -26.16
C THR A 143 -14.27 10.42 -25.75
N TRP A 144 -13.33 10.12 -24.84
CA TRP A 144 -13.15 8.77 -24.28
C TRP A 144 -14.36 8.27 -23.50
N THR A 145 -15.27 9.16 -23.08
CA THR A 145 -16.49 8.81 -22.32
C THR A 145 -17.63 8.32 -23.22
N LEU A 146 -17.60 8.63 -24.51
CA LEU A 146 -18.71 8.37 -25.43
C LEU A 146 -18.84 6.86 -25.69
N GLY A 147 -19.94 6.27 -25.23
CA GLY A 147 -20.18 4.83 -25.38
C GLY A 147 -19.40 3.94 -24.41
N HIS A 148 -18.62 4.51 -23.49
CA HIS A 148 -17.76 3.78 -22.54
C HIS A 148 -18.09 4.12 -21.07
N PRO A 149 -19.29 3.76 -20.57
CA PRO A 149 -19.70 4.07 -19.20
C PRO A 149 -18.82 3.41 -18.14
N GLU A 150 -18.18 2.27 -18.46
CA GLU A 150 -17.27 1.60 -17.53
C GLU A 150 -15.96 2.37 -17.36
N LYS A 151 -15.41 2.96 -18.41
CA LYS A 151 -14.24 3.86 -18.29
C LYS A 151 -14.55 5.08 -17.41
N VAL A 152 -15.77 5.60 -17.45
CA VAL A 152 -16.18 6.72 -16.58
C VAL A 152 -16.17 6.30 -15.09
N LYS A 153 -16.63 5.08 -14.79
CA LYS A 153 -16.55 4.50 -13.43
C LYS A 153 -15.11 4.23 -13.00
N ASP A 154 -14.24 3.84 -13.94
CA ASP A 154 -12.82 3.66 -13.70
C ASP A 154 -12.15 4.95 -13.28
N TRP A 155 -12.36 6.01 -14.08
CA TRP A 155 -11.85 7.34 -13.79
C TRP A 155 -12.40 7.92 -12.48
N GLY A 156 -13.71 7.76 -12.24
CA GLY A 156 -14.38 8.35 -11.08
C GLY A 156 -14.03 7.70 -9.73
N LEU A 157 -13.76 6.39 -9.71
CA LEU A 157 -13.54 5.68 -8.44
C LEU A 157 -12.72 4.40 -8.57
N ARG A 158 -13.01 3.53 -9.54
CA ARG A 158 -12.48 2.15 -9.51
C ARG A 158 -10.97 2.09 -9.69
N ALA A 159 -10.38 2.98 -10.48
CA ALA A 159 -8.92 3.02 -10.63
C ALA A 159 -8.22 3.20 -9.27
N HIS A 160 -8.66 4.17 -8.46
CA HIS A 160 -8.10 4.36 -7.12
C HIS A 160 -8.26 3.12 -6.24
N TYR A 161 -9.42 2.45 -6.30
CA TYR A 161 -9.68 1.24 -5.52
C TYR A 161 -8.74 0.10 -5.90
N TYR A 162 -8.71 -0.32 -7.17
CA TYR A 162 -7.92 -1.46 -7.61
C TYR A 162 -6.42 -1.21 -7.49
N VAL A 163 -5.96 0.02 -7.74
CA VAL A 163 -4.56 0.40 -7.59
C VAL A 163 -4.15 0.41 -6.12
N ALA A 164 -5.02 0.89 -5.22
CA ALA A 164 -4.75 0.84 -3.78
C ALA A 164 -4.65 -0.61 -3.27
N THR A 165 -5.56 -1.48 -3.70
CA THR A 165 -5.56 -2.90 -3.30
C THR A 165 -4.32 -3.61 -3.83
N ALA A 166 -3.96 -3.40 -5.10
CA ALA A 166 -2.75 -3.97 -5.69
C ALA A 166 -1.49 -3.51 -4.96
N ALA A 167 -1.36 -2.20 -4.68
CA ALA A 167 -0.20 -1.67 -3.97
C ALA A 167 -0.08 -2.17 -2.52
N LYS A 168 -1.20 -2.35 -1.81
CA LYS A 168 -1.19 -2.97 -0.48
C LYS A 168 -0.74 -4.43 -0.53
N THR A 169 -1.25 -5.19 -1.50
CA THR A 169 -0.88 -6.59 -1.71
C THR A 169 0.60 -6.74 -2.04
N LEU A 170 1.10 -5.91 -2.96
CA LEU A 170 2.52 -5.86 -3.34
C LEU A 170 3.40 -5.44 -2.18
N ALA A 171 3.04 -4.41 -1.41
CA ALA A 171 3.83 -4.00 -0.24
C ALA A 171 3.91 -5.11 0.81
N ASN A 172 2.79 -5.80 1.09
CA ASN A 172 2.78 -6.92 2.02
C ASN A 172 3.63 -8.10 1.51
N ALA A 173 3.54 -8.42 0.22
CA ALA A 173 4.35 -9.46 -0.39
C ALA A 173 5.85 -9.10 -0.39
N PHE A 174 6.19 -7.84 -0.68
CA PHE A 174 7.56 -7.38 -0.81
C PHE A 174 8.26 -7.25 0.54
N TYR A 175 7.58 -6.68 1.53
CA TYR A 175 8.17 -6.33 2.83
C TYR A 175 7.82 -7.29 3.98
N GLY A 176 6.90 -8.23 3.75
CA GLY A 176 6.39 -9.13 4.79
C GLY A 176 5.54 -8.44 5.87
N GLN A 177 5.12 -7.19 5.64
CA GLN A 177 4.25 -6.46 6.56
C GLN A 177 3.28 -5.51 5.83
N PRO A 178 2.07 -5.30 6.39
CA PRO A 178 1.05 -4.46 5.76
C PRO A 178 1.40 -2.97 5.85
N VAL A 179 0.77 -2.18 4.98
CA VAL A 179 0.86 -0.71 5.02
C VAL A 179 0.18 -0.17 6.28
N SER A 180 0.92 0.58 7.11
CA SER A 180 0.41 1.17 8.36
C SER A 180 -0.51 2.37 8.11
N HIS A 181 -0.20 3.19 7.10
CA HIS A 181 -1.02 4.34 6.71
C HIS A 181 -1.11 4.50 5.20
N SER A 182 -2.32 4.73 4.70
CA SER A 182 -2.59 4.97 3.28
C SER A 182 -3.21 6.35 3.06
N GLY A 183 -2.58 7.17 2.21
CA GLY A 183 -3.14 8.42 1.69
C GLY A 183 -3.53 8.28 0.22
N ALA A 184 -4.58 8.98 -0.18
CA ALA A 184 -4.91 9.19 -1.59
C ALA A 184 -4.79 10.68 -1.91
N GLU A 185 -4.01 11.02 -2.93
CA GLU A 185 -4.02 12.38 -3.48
C GLU A 185 -4.93 12.41 -4.69
N LEU A 186 -6.18 12.73 -4.40
CA LEU A 186 -7.20 13.02 -5.39
C LEU A 186 -7.12 14.51 -5.75
N SER A 187 -7.02 14.83 -7.03
CA SER A 187 -7.28 16.19 -7.51
C SER A 187 -8.72 16.57 -7.16
N VAL A 188 -8.87 17.47 -6.18
CA VAL A 188 -9.93 18.42 -5.76
C VAL A 188 -11.44 18.17 -6.06
N ALA A 189 -11.86 17.25 -6.92
CA ALA A 189 -13.28 17.03 -7.23
C ALA A 189 -14.07 16.38 -6.07
N VAL A 190 -13.45 15.54 -5.24
CA VAL A 190 -14.16 14.81 -4.16
C VAL A 190 -13.95 15.41 -2.77
N ARG A 191 -13.05 16.38 -2.58
CA ARG A 191 -12.90 17.06 -1.28
C ARG A 191 -14.06 18.00 -0.93
N ARG A 192 -14.86 18.40 -1.93
CA ARG A 192 -15.98 19.34 -1.71
C ARG A 192 -17.30 18.70 -1.28
N HIS A 193 -17.41 17.37 -1.29
CA HIS A 193 -18.66 16.68 -0.89
C HIS A 193 -18.63 16.14 0.55
N ARG A 194 -17.46 15.76 1.09
CA ARG A 194 -17.36 15.25 2.48
C ARG A 194 -17.40 16.30 3.59
N ARG A 195 -17.45 17.61 3.27
CA ARG A 195 -17.60 18.67 4.28
C ARG A 195 -19.05 19.09 4.55
N ARG A 196 -20.04 18.52 3.86
CA ARG A 196 -21.47 18.88 4.06
C ARG A 196 -22.31 17.90 4.87
N CYS A 197 -21.80 16.71 5.22
CA CYS A 197 -22.55 15.73 6.02
C CYS A 197 -22.13 15.65 7.50
N ALA A 198 -21.24 16.54 7.98
CA ALA A 198 -20.75 16.51 9.37
C ALA A 198 -21.29 17.67 10.24
N VAL A 199 -22.20 18.50 9.71
CA VAL A 199 -22.72 19.69 10.44
C VAL A 199 -24.22 19.57 10.76
N GLU A 200 -24.89 18.47 10.37
CA GLU A 200 -26.33 18.30 10.57
C GLU A 200 -26.69 17.19 11.57
N PHE A 201 -25.83 16.95 12.57
CA PHE A 201 -26.10 16.03 13.68
C PHE A 201 -25.84 16.62 15.06
N LEU A 202 -25.76 17.94 15.17
CA LEU A 202 -25.77 18.68 16.43
C LEU A 202 -26.59 19.97 16.27
N SER A 203 -27.91 19.84 16.25
CA SER A 203 -28.89 20.83 16.69
C SER A 203 -30.18 20.11 17.04
#